data_AF-A0A7E6DZ96-F1
#
_entry.id   AF-A0A7E6DZ96-F1
#
_cell.length_a   1.000
_cell.length_b   1.000
_cell.length_c   1.000
_cell.angle_alpha   90.00
_cell.angle_beta   90.00
_cell.angle_gamma   90.00
#
_symmetry.space_group_name_H-M   'P 1'
#
loop_
_entity.id
_entity.type
_entity.pdbx_description
1 polymer ?
#
loop_
_entity_poly.entity_id
_entity_poly.type
_entity_poly.pdbx_seq_one_letter_code
_entity_poly.pdbx_strand_id
1 'polypeptide(L)'
;MAGKRPQEDPINMVKSLAKNFLDGIFDDLMEKNVLNGDELRRLGKGVKLIVNRTESLVDDVTEKTEMAGKILVDRLFNTKKQLRLNIPSNGEGGQNTTGLIICNKEFDYLHNRCGSEVDLLGMQDLLENLGYSVVVKVNLTALEMETELLQFAARKEHQSSDSTFLVFMSHGILEGICGIKHSEQEPDILHDDTIFQIFNNRNCQSLRDKPKVIIMQACRGRGDGTVWVTDVGRASACRYDHTFQCYIWSDAVTKTHVEKDFIAFKSSTPHNSSWRVDTNGSLFIYQVIQYFKEYSWCHHLEEIFRKVQRSFEKPSVLAQMPTIERVSMTRYFYLFPGN
;
A
#
# COMPACT_ATOMS: atom_id res chain seq x y z
N MET A 1 46.02 -15.40 39.86
CA MET A 1 44.62 -15.01 40.14
C MET A 1 44.13 -14.14 38.99
N ALA A 2 43.21 -14.64 38.18
CA ALA A 2 42.52 -13.83 37.18
C ALA A 2 41.05 -14.27 37.19
N GLY A 3 40.19 -13.43 37.78
CA GLY A 3 38.75 -13.66 37.84
C GLY A 3 38.14 -13.52 36.45
N LYS A 4 37.56 -14.59 35.94
CA LYS A 4 36.67 -14.54 34.76
C LYS A 4 35.36 -13.87 35.20
N ARG A 5 35.00 -12.76 34.55
CA ARG A 5 33.65 -12.18 34.64
C ARG A 5 32.64 -13.20 34.10
N PRO A 6 31.43 -13.35 34.70
CA PRO A 6 30.41 -14.21 34.13
C PRO A 6 29.96 -13.63 32.79
N GLN A 7 30.00 -14.44 31.74
CA GLN A 7 29.39 -14.12 30.46
C GLN A 7 27.88 -14.33 30.66
N GLU A 8 27.10 -13.24 30.69
CA GLU A 8 25.64 -13.35 30.78
C GLU A 8 25.10 -14.02 29.51
N ASP A 9 24.34 -15.10 29.71
CA ASP A 9 23.67 -15.85 28.67
C ASP A 9 22.73 -14.91 27.87
N PRO A 10 22.86 -14.82 26.52
CA PRO A 10 22.00 -14.00 25.67
C PRO A 10 20.51 -14.22 25.93
N ILE A 11 20.14 -15.45 26.29
CA ILE A 11 18.75 -15.82 26.60
C ILE A 11 18.28 -15.13 27.88
N ASN A 12 19.14 -14.98 28.89
CA ASN A 12 18.80 -14.28 30.13
C ASN A 12 18.70 -12.78 29.94
N MET A 13 19.50 -12.20 29.03
CA MET A 13 19.39 -10.78 28.67
C MET A 13 18.05 -10.50 27.95
N VAL A 14 17.63 -11.37 27.04
CA VAL A 14 16.33 -11.24 26.34
C VAL A 14 15.16 -11.45 27.31
N LYS A 15 15.24 -12.45 28.21
CA LYS A 15 14.23 -12.66 29.27
C LYS A 15 14.10 -11.45 30.20
N SER A 16 15.22 -10.81 30.55
CA SER A 16 15.26 -9.59 31.36
C SER A 16 14.60 -8.41 30.63
N LEU A 17 14.91 -8.21 29.35
CA LEU A 17 14.36 -7.13 28.54
C LEU A 17 12.84 -7.26 28.38
N ALA A 18 12.36 -8.48 28.10
CA ALA A 18 10.94 -8.77 27.95
C ALA A 18 10.16 -8.56 29.25
N LYS A 19 10.76 -8.95 30.38
CA LYS A 19 10.18 -8.72 31.70
C LYS A 19 10.04 -7.22 32.00
N ASN A 20 11.09 -6.45 31.76
CA ASN A 20 11.09 -5.00 32.01
C ASN A 20 10.08 -4.26 31.11
N PHE A 21 9.91 -4.70 29.86
CA PHE A 21 8.91 -4.13 28.95
C PHE A 21 7.47 -4.41 29.41
N LEU A 22 7.19 -5.65 29.85
CA LEU A 22 5.88 -6.02 30.39
C LEU A 22 5.59 -5.28 31.69
N ASP A 23 6.56 -5.20 32.59
CA ASP A 23 6.43 -4.47 33.85
C ASP A 23 6.13 -2.98 33.56
N GLY A 24 6.81 -2.36 32.57
CA GLY A 24 6.53 -0.98 32.14
C GLY A 24 5.13 -0.77 31.56
N ILE A 25 4.60 -1.71 30.76
CA ILE A 25 3.21 -1.64 30.27
C ILE A 25 2.22 -1.74 31.43
N PHE A 26 2.48 -2.64 32.38
CA PHE A 26 1.61 -2.82 33.54
C PHE A 26 1.63 -1.60 34.47
N ASP A 27 2.79 -1.00 34.68
CA ASP A 27 2.94 0.23 35.46
C ASP A 27 2.19 1.41 34.81
N ASP A 28 2.29 1.55 33.48
CA ASP A 28 1.61 2.61 32.72
C ASP A 28 0.07 2.45 32.71
N LEU A 29 -0.41 1.20 32.78
CA LEU A 29 -1.85 0.87 32.92
C LEU A 29 -2.37 1.09 34.34
N MET A 30 -1.52 0.88 35.36
CA MET A 30 -1.83 1.17 36.77
C MET A 30 -1.89 2.68 37.01
N GLU A 31 -0.95 3.44 36.44
CA GLU A 31 -0.90 4.91 36.58
C GLU A 31 -2.12 5.60 35.95
N LYS A 32 -2.71 4.99 34.90
CA LYS A 32 -3.91 5.48 34.22
C LYS A 32 -5.24 4.94 34.79
N ASN A 33 -5.21 4.22 35.92
CA ASN A 33 -6.40 3.61 36.57
C ASN A 33 -7.26 2.74 35.62
N VAL A 34 -6.64 2.07 34.64
CA VAL A 34 -7.37 1.30 33.61
C VAL A 34 -7.79 -0.08 34.14
N LEU A 35 -7.05 -0.65 35.09
CA LEU A 35 -7.31 -1.96 35.72
C LEU A 35 -7.01 -1.92 37.22
N ASN A 36 -7.69 -2.75 38.03
CA ASN A 36 -7.38 -2.85 39.48
C ASN A 36 -6.28 -3.89 39.77
N GLY A 37 -5.62 -3.77 40.93
CA GLY A 37 -4.48 -4.61 41.30
C GLY A 37 -4.77 -6.12 41.42
N ASP A 38 -6.03 -6.50 41.69
CA ASP A 38 -6.44 -7.91 41.78
C ASP A 38 -6.70 -8.53 40.40
N GLU A 39 -7.21 -7.75 39.45
CA GLU A 39 -7.37 -8.16 38.04
C GLU A 39 -6.00 -8.38 37.38
N LEU A 40 -5.05 -7.48 37.65
CA LEU A 40 -3.67 -7.60 37.17
C LEU A 40 -2.97 -8.86 37.70
N ARG A 41 -3.16 -9.18 38.99
CA ARG A 41 -2.61 -10.38 39.62
C ARG A 41 -3.16 -11.69 39.04
N ARG A 42 -4.43 -11.70 38.60
CA ARG A 42 -5.03 -12.87 37.93
C ARG A 42 -4.50 -13.01 36.51
N LEU A 43 -4.35 -11.91 35.79
CA LEU A 43 -3.78 -11.88 34.44
C LEU A 43 -2.30 -12.33 34.45
N GLY A 44 -1.49 -11.78 35.36
CA GLY A 44 -0.08 -12.11 35.51
C GLY A 44 0.17 -13.58 35.88
N LYS A 45 -0.71 -14.21 36.65
CA LYS A 45 -0.65 -15.65 36.95
C LYS A 45 -0.97 -16.51 35.73
N GLY A 46 -1.94 -16.10 34.90
CA GLY A 46 -2.29 -16.80 33.65
C GLY A 46 -1.16 -16.75 32.63
N VAL A 47 -0.56 -15.57 32.42
CA VAL A 47 0.56 -15.38 31.49
C VAL A 47 1.80 -16.13 31.94
N LYS A 48 2.13 -16.11 33.25
CA LYS A 48 3.28 -16.83 33.81
C LYS A 48 3.16 -18.36 33.68
N LEU A 49 1.94 -18.91 33.70
CA LEU A 49 1.68 -20.33 33.50
C LEU A 49 1.91 -20.76 32.03
N ILE A 50 1.57 -19.88 31.08
CA ILE A 50 1.72 -20.11 29.64
C ILE A 50 3.19 -20.04 29.22
N VAL A 51 3.94 -19.07 29.75
CA VAL A 51 5.37 -18.87 29.46
C VAL A 51 6.25 -20.01 29.99
N ASN A 52 5.92 -20.57 31.16
CA ASN A 52 6.74 -21.62 31.78
C ASN A 52 6.58 -23.01 31.13
N ARG A 53 5.61 -23.23 30.25
CA ARG A 53 5.31 -24.57 29.69
C ARG A 53 5.94 -24.86 28.34
N THR A 54 6.58 -23.90 27.68
CA THR A 54 6.93 -24.06 26.26
C THR A 54 8.19 -23.30 25.87
N GLU A 55 9.36 -23.90 26.08
CA GLU A 55 10.66 -23.30 25.74
C GLU A 55 11.00 -23.30 24.23
N SER A 56 10.17 -23.90 23.35
CA SER A 56 10.43 -23.93 21.89
C SER A 56 9.41 -23.18 21.02
N LEU A 57 8.51 -22.40 21.63
CA LEU A 57 7.38 -21.74 20.95
C LEU A 57 7.46 -20.20 21.03
N VAL A 58 8.58 -19.67 21.51
CA VAL A 58 8.70 -18.28 21.98
C VAL A 58 8.48 -17.27 20.85
N ASP A 59 9.03 -17.47 19.65
CA ASP A 59 8.88 -16.49 18.56
C ASP A 59 7.45 -16.46 17.99
N ASP A 60 6.85 -17.64 17.77
CA ASP A 60 5.49 -17.78 17.22
C ASP A 60 4.41 -17.34 18.22
N VAL A 61 4.67 -17.49 19.54
CA VAL A 61 3.79 -16.95 20.59
C VAL A 61 3.99 -15.45 20.73
N THR A 62 5.20 -14.90 20.59
CA THR A 62 5.42 -13.45 20.73
C THR A 62 4.64 -12.67 19.67
N GLU A 63 4.69 -13.12 18.42
CA GLU A 63 3.95 -12.50 17.31
C GLU A 63 2.43 -12.63 17.49
N LYS A 64 1.95 -13.81 17.89
CA LYS A 64 0.51 -14.05 18.14
C LYS A 64 -0.01 -13.32 19.37
N THR A 65 0.81 -13.14 20.41
CA THR A 65 0.44 -12.42 21.64
C THR A 65 0.44 -10.91 21.39
N GLU A 66 1.35 -10.39 20.57
CA GLU A 66 1.34 -9.01 20.09
C GLU A 66 0.09 -8.74 19.24
N MET A 67 -0.26 -9.65 18.35
CA MET A 67 -1.46 -9.57 17.51
C MET A 67 -2.74 -9.62 18.36
N ALA A 68 -2.81 -10.51 19.37
CA ALA A 68 -3.92 -10.57 20.32
C ALA A 68 -4.02 -9.29 21.17
N GLY A 69 -2.88 -8.73 21.59
CA GLY A 69 -2.80 -7.43 22.28
C GLY A 69 -3.35 -6.29 21.43
N LYS A 70 -2.99 -6.25 20.14
CA LYS A 70 -3.49 -5.24 19.18
C LYS A 70 -4.98 -5.39 18.89
N ILE A 71 -5.49 -6.61 18.73
CA ILE A 71 -6.94 -6.86 18.57
C ILE A 71 -7.73 -6.40 19.81
N LEU A 72 -7.18 -6.59 21.01
CA LEU A 72 -7.79 -6.12 22.25
C LEU A 72 -7.81 -4.60 22.33
N VAL A 73 -6.69 -3.96 21.96
CA VAL A 73 -6.56 -2.50 21.85
C VAL A 73 -7.57 -1.95 20.84
N ASP A 74 -7.64 -2.51 19.64
CA ASP A 74 -8.60 -2.09 18.59
C ASP A 74 -10.05 -2.24 19.03
N ARG A 75 -10.41 -3.33 19.73
CA ARG A 75 -11.77 -3.47 20.28
C ARG A 75 -12.06 -2.41 21.34
N LEU A 76 -11.12 -2.12 22.23
CA LEU A 76 -11.30 -1.09 23.26
C LEU A 76 -11.38 0.32 22.67
N PHE A 77 -10.56 0.64 21.65
CA PHE A 77 -10.58 1.92 20.96
C PHE A 77 -11.82 2.09 20.06
N ASN A 78 -12.28 1.03 19.37
CA ASN A 78 -13.54 1.07 18.62
C ASN A 78 -14.76 1.23 19.53
N THR A 79 -14.72 0.67 20.75
CA THR A 79 -15.78 0.88 21.75
C THR A 79 -15.84 2.36 22.20
N LYS A 80 -14.68 3.02 22.35
CA LYS A 80 -14.60 4.48 22.56
C LYS A 80 -15.09 5.29 21.36
N LYS A 81 -14.88 4.82 20.11
CA LYS A 81 -15.39 5.47 18.90
C LYS A 81 -16.92 5.43 18.81
N GLN A 82 -17.53 4.31 19.21
CA GLN A 82 -19.00 4.22 19.30
C GLN A 82 -19.61 5.13 20.37
N LEU A 83 -18.90 5.39 21.47
CA LEU A 83 -19.31 6.34 22.50
C LEU A 83 -19.09 7.82 22.11
N ARG A 84 -18.25 8.10 21.10
CA ARG A 84 -17.97 9.47 20.60
C ARG A 84 -18.91 9.95 19.49
N LEU A 85 -19.80 9.11 18.99
CA LEU A 85 -20.77 9.46 17.92
C LEU A 85 -21.91 10.40 18.37
N ASN A 86 -21.97 10.83 19.63
CA ASN A 86 -23.06 11.64 20.18
C ASN A 86 -22.68 13.07 20.59
N ILE A 87 -21.60 13.65 20.04
CA ILE A 87 -21.30 15.08 20.26
C ILE A 87 -21.18 15.76 18.90
N PRO A 88 -22.06 16.72 18.54
CA PRO A 88 -21.90 17.47 17.30
C PRO A 88 -20.72 18.43 17.47
N SER A 89 -19.59 18.10 16.84
CA SER A 89 -18.46 19.02 16.72
C SER A 89 -18.72 20.00 15.59
N ASN A 90 -19.20 21.19 15.96
CA ASN A 90 -19.11 22.39 15.14
C ASN A 90 -17.63 22.80 15.09
N GLY A 91 -17.00 22.65 13.93
CA GLY A 91 -15.60 23.01 13.69
C GLY A 91 -15.23 22.73 12.23
N GLU A 92 -15.22 23.77 11.42
CA GLU A 92 -14.77 23.75 10.02
C GLU A 92 -13.28 23.33 9.94
N GLY A 93 -13.00 22.24 9.24
CA GLY A 93 -11.63 21.73 9.04
C GLY A 93 -11.59 20.31 8.45
N GLY A 94 -12.37 20.03 7.41
CA GLY A 94 -12.31 18.74 6.71
C GLY A 94 -11.00 18.62 5.92
N GLN A 95 -10.30 17.50 6.06
CA GLN A 95 -9.16 17.15 5.21
C GLN A 95 -9.61 17.15 3.73
N ASN A 96 -9.05 18.05 2.92
CA ASN A 96 -9.35 18.22 1.49
C ASN A 96 -8.52 17.28 0.60
N THR A 97 -7.95 16.23 1.17
CA THR A 97 -7.06 15.32 0.43
C THR A 97 -7.92 14.46 -0.49
N THR A 98 -7.64 14.46 -1.79
CA THR A 98 -8.44 13.76 -2.79
C THR A 98 -7.70 12.58 -3.40
N GLY A 99 -8.44 11.51 -3.69
CA GLY A 99 -7.97 10.35 -4.45
C GLY A 99 -8.86 10.08 -5.66
N LEU A 100 -8.34 9.40 -6.67
CA LEU A 100 -9.06 9.01 -7.88
C LEU A 100 -8.96 7.50 -8.09
N ILE A 101 -10.09 6.86 -8.35
CA ILE A 101 -10.17 5.46 -8.79
C ILE A 101 -10.84 5.42 -10.16
N ILE A 102 -10.12 4.88 -11.15
CA ILE A 102 -10.67 4.55 -12.47
C ILE A 102 -10.73 3.03 -12.60
N CYS A 103 -11.94 2.48 -12.77
CA CYS A 103 -12.16 1.04 -12.88
C CYS A 103 -12.97 0.68 -14.13
N ASN A 104 -12.33 0.05 -15.10
CA ASN A 104 -13.02 -0.51 -16.26
C ASN A 104 -13.37 -1.98 -15.96
N LYS A 105 -14.66 -2.30 -15.98
CA LYS A 105 -15.21 -3.61 -15.66
C LYS A 105 -15.84 -4.30 -16.87
N GLU A 106 -16.52 -3.53 -17.71
CA GLU A 106 -17.22 -4.00 -18.90
C GLU A 106 -16.52 -3.46 -20.14
N PHE A 107 -16.33 -4.32 -21.13
CA PHE A 107 -15.60 -4.01 -22.36
C PHE A 107 -16.40 -4.47 -23.56
N ASP A 108 -16.29 -3.72 -24.65
CA ASP A 108 -17.03 -4.01 -25.89
C ASP A 108 -16.44 -5.23 -26.62
N TYR A 109 -15.10 -5.37 -26.59
CA TYR A 109 -14.36 -6.38 -27.35
C TYR A 109 -13.46 -7.29 -26.50
N LEU A 110 -13.25 -6.96 -25.22
CA LEU A 110 -12.48 -7.77 -24.27
C LEU A 110 -13.43 -8.47 -23.28
N HIS A 111 -12.91 -9.47 -22.57
CA HIS A 111 -13.69 -10.13 -21.52
C HIS A 111 -13.99 -9.19 -20.35
N ASN A 112 -15.23 -9.22 -19.85
CA ASN A 112 -15.60 -8.46 -18.65
C ASN A 112 -14.81 -8.95 -17.42
N ARG A 113 -14.43 -8.00 -16.54
CA ARG A 113 -13.60 -8.25 -15.36
C ARG A 113 -14.46 -8.59 -14.15
N CYS A 114 -15.00 -9.79 -14.10
CA CYS A 114 -15.76 -10.28 -12.94
C CYS A 114 -14.95 -10.11 -11.62
N GLY A 115 -15.64 -9.73 -10.55
CA GLY A 115 -15.02 -9.44 -9.24
C GLY A 115 -14.37 -8.05 -9.12
N SER A 116 -14.34 -7.23 -10.18
CA SER A 116 -13.78 -5.87 -10.10
C SER A 116 -14.54 -4.96 -9.14
N GLU A 117 -15.83 -5.23 -8.91
CA GLU A 117 -16.66 -4.49 -7.96
C GLU A 117 -16.14 -4.65 -6.52
N VAL A 118 -15.66 -5.84 -6.16
CA VAL A 118 -15.08 -6.10 -4.84
C VAL A 118 -13.80 -5.30 -4.66
N ASP A 119 -12.94 -5.26 -5.68
CA ASP A 119 -11.72 -4.45 -5.67
C ASP A 119 -12.03 -2.96 -5.56
N LEU A 120 -13.02 -2.48 -6.33
CA LEU A 120 -13.44 -1.09 -6.36
C LEU A 120 -13.91 -0.61 -4.99
N LEU A 121 -14.88 -1.33 -4.41
CA LEU A 121 -15.43 -0.99 -3.10
C LEU A 121 -14.37 -1.11 -2.00
N GLY A 122 -13.51 -2.13 -2.07
CA GLY A 122 -12.43 -2.32 -1.11
C GLY A 122 -11.37 -1.22 -1.13
N MET A 123 -10.96 -0.75 -2.32
CA MET A 123 -10.01 0.36 -2.47
C MET A 123 -10.65 1.70 -2.10
N GLN A 124 -11.93 1.90 -2.42
CA GLN A 124 -12.66 3.09 -2.00
C GLN A 124 -12.73 3.16 -0.48
N ASP A 125 -13.19 2.10 0.19
CA ASP A 125 -13.23 1.99 1.65
C ASP A 125 -11.84 2.24 2.28
N LEU A 126 -10.79 1.65 1.69
CA LEU A 126 -9.42 1.86 2.18
C LEU A 126 -9.03 3.34 2.15
N LEU A 127 -9.18 4.00 1.00
CA LEU A 127 -8.75 5.40 0.83
C LEU A 127 -9.59 6.35 1.67
N GLU A 128 -10.91 6.12 1.78
CA GLU A 128 -11.79 6.90 2.65
C GLU A 128 -11.38 6.76 4.13
N ASN A 129 -11.05 5.55 4.58
CA ASN A 129 -10.54 5.32 5.94
C ASN A 129 -9.17 5.94 6.21
N LEU A 130 -8.40 6.22 5.15
CA LEU A 130 -7.13 6.96 5.21
C LEU A 130 -7.32 8.48 5.12
N GLY A 131 -8.56 8.98 5.06
CA GLY A 131 -8.87 10.42 5.05
C GLY A 131 -8.95 11.04 3.65
N TYR A 132 -8.98 10.24 2.58
CA TYR A 132 -9.12 10.75 1.21
C TYR A 132 -10.60 10.87 0.82
N SER A 133 -10.97 11.99 0.20
CA SER A 133 -12.21 12.10 -0.59
C SER A 133 -12.00 11.44 -1.94
N VAL A 134 -12.66 10.31 -2.17
CA VAL A 134 -12.42 9.46 -3.35
C VAL A 134 -13.38 9.80 -4.49
N VAL A 135 -12.83 10.13 -5.65
CA VAL A 135 -13.56 10.23 -6.90
C VAL A 135 -13.52 8.88 -7.61
N VAL A 136 -14.67 8.30 -7.92
CA VAL A 136 -14.78 7.02 -8.63
C VAL A 136 -15.30 7.25 -10.04
N LYS A 137 -14.61 6.67 -11.02
CA LYS A 137 -15.04 6.63 -12.42
C LYS A 137 -14.96 5.20 -12.95
N VAL A 138 -15.97 4.80 -13.73
CA VAL A 138 -16.16 3.41 -14.15
C VAL A 138 -16.42 3.36 -15.64
N ASN A 139 -15.84 2.36 -16.32
CA ASN A 139 -16.04 2.07 -17.74
C ASN A 139 -15.79 3.27 -18.66
N LEU A 140 -14.54 3.73 -18.71
CA LEU A 140 -14.08 4.83 -19.54
C LEU A 140 -13.24 4.35 -20.72
N THR A 141 -13.37 5.03 -21.86
CA THR A 141 -12.38 4.99 -22.95
C THR A 141 -11.06 5.65 -22.51
N ALA A 142 -9.96 5.42 -23.22
CA ALA A 142 -8.68 6.07 -22.91
C ALA A 142 -8.76 7.59 -22.97
N LEU A 143 -9.49 8.15 -23.94
CA LEU A 143 -9.72 9.58 -24.06
C LEU A 143 -10.51 10.14 -22.86
N GLU A 144 -11.52 9.42 -22.41
CA GLU A 144 -12.29 9.80 -21.21
C GLU A 144 -11.44 9.69 -19.94
N MET A 145 -10.61 8.64 -19.81
CA MET A 145 -9.66 8.52 -18.70
C MET A 145 -8.69 9.70 -18.67
N GLU A 146 -8.10 10.08 -19.81
CA GLU A 146 -7.21 11.23 -19.91
C GLU A 146 -7.92 12.54 -19.53
N THR A 147 -9.15 12.73 -20.01
CA THR A 147 -9.99 13.88 -19.66
C THR A 147 -10.26 13.96 -18.16
N GLU A 148 -10.62 12.84 -17.54
CA GLU A 148 -10.86 12.76 -16.10
C GLU A 148 -9.58 13.00 -15.29
N LEU A 149 -8.43 12.51 -15.75
CA LEU A 149 -7.13 12.79 -15.13
C LEU A 149 -6.77 14.27 -15.18
N LEU A 150 -6.99 14.93 -16.32
CA LEU A 150 -6.78 16.37 -16.47
C LEU A 150 -7.72 17.17 -15.56
N GLN A 151 -9.00 16.80 -15.49
CA GLN A 151 -9.97 17.43 -14.59
C GLN A 151 -9.60 17.24 -13.13
N PHE A 152 -9.16 16.04 -12.75
CA PHE A 152 -8.72 15.74 -11.40
C PHE A 152 -7.47 16.54 -11.03
N ALA A 153 -6.44 16.56 -11.89
CA ALA A 153 -5.22 17.32 -11.68
C ALA A 153 -5.44 18.84 -11.52
N ALA A 154 -6.53 19.37 -12.09
CA ALA A 154 -6.91 20.79 -11.99
C ALA A 154 -7.71 21.15 -10.73
N ARG A 155 -8.02 20.18 -9.86
CA ARG A 155 -8.79 20.42 -8.63
C ARG A 155 -8.07 21.35 -7.66
N LYS A 156 -8.82 22.30 -7.07
CA LYS A 156 -8.27 23.29 -6.12
C LYS A 156 -7.93 22.65 -4.79
N GLU A 157 -8.61 21.56 -4.44
CA GLU A 157 -8.43 20.76 -3.23
C GLU A 157 -6.97 20.30 -3.07
N HIS A 158 -6.27 20.05 -4.19
CA HIS A 158 -4.86 19.70 -4.20
C HIS A 158 -3.94 20.77 -3.60
N GLN A 159 -4.34 22.05 -3.58
CA GLN A 159 -3.54 23.11 -2.96
C GLN A 159 -3.42 22.91 -1.45
N SER A 160 -4.53 22.53 -0.80
CA SER A 160 -4.61 22.20 0.62
C SER A 160 -4.29 20.75 0.96
N SER A 161 -4.25 19.85 -0.02
CA SER A 161 -3.87 18.45 0.16
C SER A 161 -2.37 18.30 0.43
N ASP A 162 -1.97 17.25 1.13
CA ASP A 162 -0.55 16.88 1.33
C ASP A 162 -0.07 15.81 0.33
N SER A 163 -0.99 15.10 -0.33
CA SER A 163 -0.71 13.92 -1.14
C SER A 163 -1.88 13.58 -2.07
N THR A 164 -1.74 12.57 -2.94
CA THR A 164 -2.86 11.98 -3.68
C THR A 164 -2.61 10.51 -4.01
N PHE A 165 -3.71 9.77 -4.17
CA PHE A 165 -3.72 8.41 -4.72
C PHE A 165 -4.45 8.38 -6.05
N LEU A 166 -3.84 7.71 -7.04
CA LEU A 166 -4.44 7.40 -8.33
C LEU A 166 -4.47 5.88 -8.48
N VAL A 167 -5.65 5.29 -8.57
CA VAL A 167 -5.84 3.84 -8.65
C VAL A 167 -6.47 3.50 -9.98
N PHE A 168 -5.83 2.62 -10.74
CA PHE A 168 -6.31 2.16 -12.05
C PHE A 168 -6.55 0.66 -12.02
N MET A 169 -7.75 0.24 -12.42
CA MET A 169 -8.15 -1.15 -12.46
C MET A 169 -8.81 -1.47 -13.80
N SER A 170 -8.05 -2.01 -14.74
CA SER A 170 -8.54 -2.35 -16.08
C SER A 170 -7.85 -3.61 -16.61
N HIS A 171 -8.08 -3.95 -17.88
CA HIS A 171 -7.11 -4.70 -18.67
C HIS A 171 -5.89 -3.82 -18.96
N GLY A 172 -4.77 -4.46 -19.27
CA GLY A 172 -3.57 -3.74 -19.66
C GLY A 172 -2.74 -4.55 -20.62
N ILE A 173 -1.92 -3.81 -21.35
CA ILE A 173 -0.88 -4.34 -22.21
C ILE A 173 0.45 -3.71 -21.78
N LEU A 174 1.54 -4.05 -22.47
CA LEU A 174 2.86 -3.52 -22.11
C LEU A 174 2.91 -1.98 -22.13
N GLU A 175 2.15 -1.36 -23.04
CA GLU A 175 2.17 0.08 -23.34
C GLU A 175 1.28 0.92 -22.41
N GLY A 176 0.35 0.31 -21.68
CA GLY A 176 -0.57 1.04 -20.81
C GLY A 176 -1.89 0.31 -20.47
N ILE A 177 -2.88 1.11 -20.09
CA ILE A 177 -4.17 0.70 -19.54
C ILE A 177 -5.22 0.73 -20.65
N CYS A 178 -5.95 -0.38 -20.85
CA CYS A 178 -6.99 -0.45 -21.87
C CYS A 178 -8.24 0.35 -21.46
N GLY A 179 -8.77 1.14 -22.38
CA GLY A 179 -10.13 1.68 -22.30
C GLY A 179 -11.18 0.63 -22.70
N ILE A 180 -12.46 0.96 -22.50
CA ILE A 180 -13.56 0.01 -22.73
C ILE A 180 -13.74 -0.42 -24.19
N LYS A 181 -13.24 0.38 -25.15
CA LYS A 181 -13.35 0.10 -26.59
C LYS A 181 -12.12 -0.58 -27.17
N HIS A 182 -11.18 -0.99 -26.32
CA HIS A 182 -9.93 -1.57 -26.79
C HIS A 182 -10.15 -2.86 -27.57
N SER A 183 -9.62 -2.91 -28.79
CA SER A 183 -9.48 -4.13 -29.58
C SER A 183 -8.07 -4.20 -30.19
N GLU A 184 -7.68 -5.38 -30.69
CA GLU A 184 -6.38 -5.53 -31.36
C GLU A 184 -6.31 -4.73 -32.68
N GLN A 185 -7.45 -4.44 -33.30
CA GLN A 185 -7.55 -3.68 -34.55
C GLN A 185 -7.65 -2.18 -34.32
N GLU A 186 -8.33 -1.76 -33.25
CA GLU A 186 -8.54 -0.37 -32.87
C GLU A 186 -8.10 -0.17 -31.41
N PRO A 187 -6.84 0.26 -31.18
CA PRO A 187 -6.29 0.37 -29.84
C PRO A 187 -6.86 1.59 -29.09
N ASP A 188 -7.58 1.33 -28.00
CA ASP A 188 -8.02 2.31 -27.01
C ASP A 188 -7.16 2.18 -25.75
N ILE A 189 -6.02 2.87 -25.68
CA ILE A 189 -5.00 2.70 -24.63
C ILE A 189 -4.64 4.04 -24.01
N LEU A 190 -4.69 4.12 -22.68
CA LEU A 190 -4.07 5.19 -21.91
C LEU A 190 -2.64 4.78 -21.56
N HIS A 191 -1.67 5.47 -22.13
CA HIS A 191 -0.25 5.22 -21.84
C HIS A 191 0.11 5.63 -20.41
N ASP A 192 0.96 4.83 -19.77
CA ASP A 192 1.46 5.13 -18.43
C ASP A 192 2.13 6.51 -18.39
N ASP A 193 2.94 6.83 -19.41
CA ASP A 193 3.63 8.12 -19.56
C ASP A 193 2.70 9.33 -19.50
N THR A 194 1.49 9.21 -20.06
CA THR A 194 0.48 10.27 -20.03
C THR A 194 0.10 10.61 -18.58
N ILE A 195 -0.04 9.61 -17.71
CA ILE A 195 -0.36 9.81 -16.29
C ILE A 195 0.76 10.60 -15.60
N PHE A 196 2.01 10.17 -15.77
CA PHE A 196 3.16 10.88 -15.17
C PHE A 196 3.27 12.30 -15.74
N GLN A 197 3.06 12.49 -17.04
CA GLN A 197 3.08 13.80 -17.68
C GLN A 197 2.00 14.74 -17.13
N ILE A 198 0.77 14.27 -16.90
CA ILE A 198 -0.32 15.09 -16.36
C ILE A 198 0.02 15.56 -14.93
N PHE A 199 0.52 14.65 -14.09
CA PHE A 199 0.72 14.91 -12.66
C PHE A 199 2.12 15.43 -12.30
N ASN A 200 2.99 15.68 -13.28
CA ASN A 200 4.35 16.15 -13.04
C ASN A 200 4.37 17.57 -12.45
N ASN A 201 5.53 18.01 -11.94
CA ASN A 201 5.66 19.29 -11.24
C ASN A 201 5.39 20.51 -12.13
N ARG A 202 5.45 20.34 -13.46
CA ARG A 202 5.17 21.40 -14.43
C ARG A 202 3.67 21.55 -14.65
N ASN A 203 2.97 20.43 -14.84
CA ASN A 203 1.58 20.39 -15.30
C ASN A 203 0.58 20.38 -14.13
N CYS A 204 0.94 19.78 -13.00
CA CYS A 204 0.14 19.80 -11.77
C CYS A 204 0.89 20.52 -10.64
N GLN A 205 0.91 21.85 -10.71
CA GLN A 205 1.64 22.68 -9.75
C GLN A 205 1.11 22.54 -8.32
N SER A 206 -0.18 22.24 -8.15
CA SER A 206 -0.80 22.06 -6.82
C SER A 206 -0.31 20.81 -6.09
N LEU A 207 0.21 19.81 -6.81
CA LEU A 207 0.81 18.58 -6.27
C LEU A 207 2.34 18.57 -6.35
N ARG A 208 2.96 19.72 -6.61
CA ARG A 208 4.42 19.87 -6.58
C ARG A 208 4.95 19.59 -5.18
N ASP A 209 6.04 18.83 -5.10
CA ASP A 209 6.71 18.46 -3.85
C ASP A 209 5.84 17.62 -2.88
N LYS A 210 4.73 17.05 -3.39
CA LYS A 210 3.78 16.19 -2.66
C LYS A 210 3.77 14.76 -3.19
N PRO A 211 3.65 13.72 -2.34
CA PRO A 211 3.56 12.33 -2.78
C PRO A 211 2.39 12.08 -3.74
N LYS A 212 2.71 11.47 -4.89
CA LYS A 212 1.76 11.02 -5.91
C LYS A 212 1.86 9.50 -6.02
N VAL A 213 0.92 8.82 -5.39
CA VAL A 213 0.91 7.36 -5.30
C VAL A 213 0.03 6.79 -6.38
N ILE A 214 0.60 5.94 -7.24
CA ILE A 214 -0.13 5.33 -8.35
C ILE A 214 -0.20 3.82 -8.11
N ILE A 215 -1.40 3.25 -8.09
CA ILE A 215 -1.62 1.81 -7.93
C ILE A 215 -2.30 1.30 -9.21
N MET A 216 -1.72 0.28 -9.86
CA MET A 216 -2.23 -0.24 -11.13
C MET A 216 -2.46 -1.74 -11.08
N GLN A 217 -3.74 -2.12 -11.12
CA GLN A 217 -4.20 -3.49 -11.36
C GLN A 217 -4.54 -3.63 -12.84
N ALA A 218 -3.53 -3.95 -13.63
CA ALA A 218 -3.61 -4.22 -15.06
C ALA A 218 -2.55 -5.26 -15.46
N CYS A 219 -2.86 -6.08 -16.47
CA CYS A 219 -1.88 -6.99 -17.07
C CYS A 219 -0.81 -6.19 -17.82
N ARG A 220 0.37 -6.79 -18.03
CA ARG A 220 1.50 -6.11 -18.70
C ARG A 220 2.00 -6.88 -19.93
N GLY A 221 1.15 -7.74 -20.47
CA GLY A 221 1.46 -8.69 -21.56
C GLY A 221 0.75 -10.02 -21.35
N ARG A 222 1.07 -11.01 -22.18
CA ARG A 222 0.46 -12.36 -22.21
C ARG A 222 1.32 -13.47 -21.57
N GLY A 223 2.40 -13.12 -20.86
CA GLY A 223 3.29 -14.05 -20.19
C GLY A 223 2.63 -14.71 -18.97
N ASP A 224 2.98 -15.98 -18.76
CA ASP A 224 2.51 -16.82 -17.65
C ASP A 224 3.23 -16.55 -16.32
N GLY A 225 4.31 -15.75 -16.36
CA GLY A 225 5.12 -15.42 -15.20
C GLY A 225 5.95 -16.56 -14.63
N THR A 226 6.08 -17.67 -15.36
CA THR A 226 6.83 -18.85 -14.94
C THR A 226 7.95 -19.17 -15.93
N VAL A 227 9.17 -19.35 -15.43
CA VAL A 227 10.31 -19.82 -16.23
C VAL A 227 10.90 -21.04 -15.53
N TRP A 228 11.04 -22.14 -16.27
CA TRP A 228 11.79 -23.30 -15.80
C TRP A 228 13.28 -22.98 -15.81
N VAL A 229 13.85 -22.76 -14.62
CA VAL A 229 15.29 -22.55 -14.47
C VAL A 229 15.97 -23.92 -14.37
N THR A 230 16.97 -24.16 -15.22
CA THR A 230 17.93 -25.26 -15.09
C THR A 230 19.26 -24.70 -14.59
N ASP A 231 20.03 -25.49 -13.83
CA ASP A 231 21.27 -25.07 -13.13
C ASP A 231 22.42 -24.60 -14.04
N VAL A 232 22.20 -24.48 -15.35
CA VAL A 232 23.20 -24.05 -16.34
C VAL A 232 22.90 -22.62 -16.77
N GLY A 233 23.26 -21.66 -15.91
CA GLY A 233 23.02 -20.24 -16.13
C GLY A 233 23.80 -19.68 -17.31
N ARG A 234 23.12 -19.41 -18.43
CA ARG A 234 23.55 -18.41 -19.42
C ARG A 234 22.64 -17.19 -19.31
N ALA A 235 23.18 -16.11 -18.77
CA ALA A 235 22.53 -14.81 -18.81
C ALA A 235 22.52 -14.31 -20.27
N SER A 236 21.34 -14.19 -20.87
CA SER A 236 21.15 -13.49 -22.14
C SER A 236 20.34 -12.23 -21.86
N ALA A 237 21.00 -11.07 -21.93
CA ALA A 237 20.36 -9.78 -21.82
C ALA A 237 19.93 -9.30 -23.21
N CYS A 238 18.62 -9.12 -23.43
CA CYS A 238 18.14 -8.34 -24.55
C CYS A 238 18.41 -6.86 -24.24
N ARG A 239 19.28 -6.22 -25.01
CA ARG A 239 19.50 -4.77 -24.94
C ARG A 239 18.29 -4.07 -25.55
N TYR A 240 17.60 -3.25 -24.77
CA TYR A 240 16.72 -2.22 -25.30
C TYR A 240 17.54 -0.93 -25.44
N ASP A 241 17.76 -0.50 -26.68
CA ASP A 241 18.33 0.79 -27.00
C ASP A 241 17.18 1.80 -27.10
N HIS A 242 17.17 2.80 -26.23
CA HIS A 242 16.30 3.96 -26.38
C HIS A 242 17.16 5.21 -26.22
N THR A 243 17.57 5.77 -27.35
CA THR A 243 18.24 7.07 -27.41
C THR A 243 17.25 8.17 -27.07
N PHE A 244 17.34 8.73 -25.87
CA PHE A 244 16.66 9.99 -25.53
C PHE A 244 17.45 11.16 -26.12
N GLN A 245 16.85 11.87 -27.07
CA GLN A 245 17.41 13.12 -27.61
C GLN A 245 16.87 14.30 -26.79
N CYS A 246 17.67 14.83 -25.87
CA CYS A 246 17.30 15.99 -25.06
C CYS A 246 17.74 17.29 -25.74
N TYR A 247 16.78 18.15 -26.08
CA TYR A 247 17.04 19.56 -26.40
C TYR A 247 17.07 20.38 -25.11
N ILE A 248 18.23 20.95 -24.80
CA ILE A 248 18.45 21.87 -23.67
C ILE A 248 17.97 23.26 -24.07
N TRP A 249 17.07 23.85 -23.28
CA TRP A 249 16.79 25.29 -23.29
C TRP A 249 16.91 25.85 -21.86
N SER A 250 17.64 26.96 -21.75
CA SER A 250 17.73 27.86 -20.59
C SER A 250 16.76 29.04 -20.88
N ASP A 251 16.22 29.88 -19.99
CA ASP A 251 16.57 30.37 -18.65
C ASP A 251 15.26 30.92 -18.02
N ALA A 252 15.21 31.06 -16.69
CA ALA A 252 14.25 31.88 -15.91
C ALA A 252 12.87 31.31 -15.50
N VAL A 253 12.79 30.10 -14.96
CA VAL A 253 11.75 29.68 -13.98
C VAL A 253 12.39 28.62 -13.07
N THR A 254 12.16 28.66 -11.76
CA THR A 254 12.82 27.81 -10.73
C THR A 254 13.26 26.42 -11.24
N LYS A 255 14.56 26.10 -11.18
CA LYS A 255 15.08 24.75 -11.47
C LYS A 255 14.39 23.73 -10.56
N THR A 256 13.39 23.04 -11.10
CA THR A 256 12.70 21.93 -10.43
C THR A 256 12.74 20.72 -11.34
N HIS A 257 12.87 19.53 -10.75
CA HIS A 257 12.79 18.30 -11.51
C HIS A 257 11.38 18.20 -12.11
N VAL A 258 11.30 17.91 -13.41
CA VAL A 258 10.02 17.79 -14.12
C VAL A 258 9.18 16.70 -13.44
N GLU A 259 9.77 15.53 -13.19
CA GLU A 259 9.14 14.40 -12.50
C GLU A 259 9.81 14.18 -11.13
N LYS A 260 9.03 14.34 -10.04
CA LYS A 260 9.46 14.08 -8.66
C LYS A 260 8.26 13.68 -7.79
N ASP A 261 8.55 12.95 -6.71
CA ASP A 261 7.59 12.56 -5.67
C ASP A 261 6.52 11.57 -6.17
N PHE A 262 6.88 10.74 -7.15
CA PHE A 262 6.06 9.63 -7.61
C PHE A 262 6.50 8.30 -7.01
N ILE A 263 5.53 7.42 -6.85
CA ILE A 263 5.73 5.98 -6.71
C ILE A 263 4.61 5.27 -7.45
N ALA A 264 4.94 4.29 -8.30
CA ALA A 264 3.96 3.44 -8.93
C ALA A 264 4.08 2.01 -8.39
N PHE A 265 2.95 1.40 -8.06
CA PHE A 265 2.88 0.01 -7.63
C PHE A 265 1.96 -0.77 -8.56
N LYS A 266 2.57 -1.63 -9.37
CA LYS A 266 1.87 -2.39 -10.41
C LYS A 266 1.73 -3.85 -9.99
N SER A 267 0.58 -4.42 -10.30
CA SER A 267 0.19 -5.77 -9.85
C SER A 267 1.07 -6.92 -10.35
N SER A 268 1.78 -6.73 -11.46
CA SER A 268 2.58 -7.77 -12.12
C SER A 268 3.89 -7.18 -12.68
N THR A 269 4.89 -8.05 -12.81
CA THR A 269 6.11 -7.76 -13.58
C THR A 269 5.77 -7.53 -15.06
N PRO A 270 6.59 -6.75 -15.79
CA PRO A 270 6.42 -6.58 -17.23
C PRO A 270 6.24 -7.92 -17.94
N HIS A 271 5.40 -7.94 -18.97
CA HIS A 271 5.03 -9.11 -19.76
C HIS A 271 4.14 -10.13 -19.07
N ASN A 272 3.79 -10.01 -17.80
CA ASN A 272 3.02 -11.04 -17.08
C ASN A 272 1.56 -10.65 -16.84
N SER A 273 0.76 -11.67 -16.59
CA SER A 273 -0.66 -11.52 -16.23
C SER A 273 -0.84 -11.19 -14.75
N SER A 274 -1.91 -10.46 -14.45
CA SER A 274 -2.37 -10.22 -13.08
C SER A 274 -3.61 -11.07 -12.82
N TRP A 275 -3.63 -11.81 -11.72
CA TRP A 275 -4.64 -12.85 -11.51
C TRP A 275 -5.77 -12.40 -10.59
N ARG A 276 -6.97 -12.90 -10.90
CA ARG A 276 -8.17 -12.79 -10.08
C ARG A 276 -8.58 -14.18 -9.61
N VAL A 277 -9.14 -14.25 -8.41
CA VAL A 277 -9.71 -15.49 -7.89
C VAL A 277 -11.22 -15.36 -7.97
N ASP A 278 -11.78 -15.79 -9.11
CA ASP A 278 -13.22 -15.81 -9.40
C ASP A 278 -13.94 -14.48 -9.08
N THR A 279 -15.09 -14.53 -8.39
CA THR A 279 -15.91 -13.38 -8.01
C THR A 279 -15.38 -12.60 -6.80
N ASN A 280 -14.29 -13.06 -6.17
CA ASN A 280 -13.83 -12.52 -4.89
C ASN A 280 -12.83 -11.36 -5.04
N GLY A 281 -12.59 -10.91 -6.28
CA GLY A 281 -11.67 -9.82 -6.58
C GLY A 281 -10.27 -10.29 -6.99
N SER A 282 -9.36 -9.33 -7.08
CA SER A 282 -7.96 -9.58 -7.45
C SER A 282 -7.11 -9.86 -6.21
N LEU A 283 -6.20 -10.84 -6.31
CA LEU A 283 -5.30 -11.16 -5.21
C LEU A 283 -4.41 -9.96 -4.85
N PHE A 284 -3.98 -9.18 -5.85
CA PHE A 284 -3.19 -7.98 -5.65
C PHE A 284 -3.91 -6.92 -4.83
N ILE A 285 -5.11 -6.50 -5.25
CA ILE A 285 -5.85 -5.45 -4.53
C ILE A 285 -6.23 -5.93 -3.13
N TYR A 286 -6.63 -7.20 -3.00
CA TYR A 286 -6.87 -7.80 -1.69
C TYR A 286 -5.64 -7.66 -0.77
N GLN A 287 -4.46 -8.07 -1.22
CA GLN A 287 -3.23 -7.96 -0.42
C GLN A 287 -2.87 -6.49 -0.14
N VAL A 288 -2.99 -5.60 -1.12
CA VAL A 288 -2.77 -4.15 -0.90
C VAL A 288 -3.68 -3.65 0.23
N ILE A 289 -4.98 -3.94 0.19
CA ILE A 289 -5.92 -3.50 1.22
C ILE A 289 -5.55 -4.07 2.59
N GLN A 290 -5.27 -5.37 2.69
CA GLN A 290 -4.92 -5.99 3.98
C GLN A 290 -3.67 -5.36 4.59
N TYR A 291 -2.59 -5.25 3.81
CA TYR A 291 -1.32 -4.73 4.31
C TYR A 291 -1.39 -3.23 4.63
N PHE A 292 -2.18 -2.44 3.89
CA PHE A 292 -2.41 -1.05 4.30
C PHE A 292 -3.19 -0.97 5.62
N LYS A 293 -4.26 -1.76 5.79
CA LYS A 293 -5.03 -1.78 7.04
C LYS A 293 -4.16 -2.20 8.23
N GLU A 294 -3.26 -3.16 8.03
CA GLU A 294 -2.40 -3.68 9.09
C GLU A 294 -1.21 -2.78 9.43
N TYR A 295 -0.63 -2.08 8.45
CA TYR A 295 0.70 -1.44 8.59
C TYR A 295 0.73 0.09 8.40
N SER A 296 -0.35 0.74 7.94
CA SER A 296 -0.34 2.20 7.67
C SER A 296 -0.06 3.06 8.90
N TRP A 297 -0.27 2.51 10.11
CA TRP A 297 -0.02 3.21 11.37
C TRP A 297 1.46 3.19 11.80
N CYS A 298 2.29 2.28 11.27
CA CYS A 298 3.68 2.08 11.74
C CYS A 298 4.74 2.04 10.63
N HIS A 299 4.35 1.91 9.36
CA HIS A 299 5.29 1.84 8.25
C HIS A 299 5.04 2.92 7.20
N HIS A 300 6.13 3.38 6.57
CA HIS A 300 6.04 4.23 5.39
C HIS A 300 5.64 3.40 4.16
N LEU A 301 5.10 4.07 3.16
CA LEU A 301 4.47 3.47 1.98
C LEU A 301 5.35 2.43 1.26
N GLU A 302 6.62 2.75 1.00
CA GLU A 302 7.54 1.82 0.32
C GLU A 302 7.70 0.49 1.08
N GLU A 303 7.73 0.52 2.42
CA GLU A 303 7.85 -0.67 3.25
C GLU A 303 6.56 -1.49 3.24
N ILE A 304 5.39 -0.83 3.19
CA ILE A 304 4.10 -1.51 2.99
C ILE A 304 4.07 -2.22 1.64
N PHE A 305 4.47 -1.56 0.55
CA PHE A 305 4.58 -2.18 -0.77
C PHE A 305 5.56 -3.36 -0.77
N ARG A 306 6.71 -3.22 -0.12
CA ARG A 306 7.69 -4.29 0.01
C ARG A 306 7.14 -5.48 0.80
N LYS A 307 6.29 -5.26 1.81
CA LYS A 307 5.59 -6.33 2.54
C LYS A 307 4.55 -7.02 1.67
N VAL A 308 3.80 -6.27 0.85
CA VAL A 308 2.92 -6.84 -0.16
C VAL A 308 3.72 -7.74 -1.11
N GLN A 309 4.85 -7.27 -1.66
CA GLN A 309 5.71 -8.11 -2.51
C GLN A 309 6.16 -9.41 -1.82
N ARG A 310 6.56 -9.34 -0.54
CA ARG A 310 6.91 -10.55 0.23
C ARG A 310 5.75 -11.54 0.35
N SER A 311 4.50 -11.08 0.41
CA SER A 311 3.33 -11.98 0.40
C SER A 311 3.20 -12.79 -0.89
N PHE A 312 3.82 -12.33 -1.98
CA PHE A 312 3.87 -13.01 -3.29
C PHE A 312 5.17 -13.80 -3.53
N GLU A 313 6.13 -13.78 -2.58
CA GLU A 313 7.46 -14.39 -2.76
C GLU A 313 7.38 -15.91 -2.97
N LYS A 314 6.48 -16.58 -2.25
CA LYS A 314 6.16 -17.99 -2.48
C LYS A 314 4.96 -18.05 -3.42
N PRO A 315 5.16 -18.44 -4.70
CA PRO A 315 4.05 -18.51 -5.63
C PRO A 315 3.04 -19.55 -5.12
N SER A 316 1.76 -19.20 -5.21
CA SER A 316 0.68 -20.17 -5.05
C SER A 316 0.47 -20.91 -6.39
N VAL A 317 -0.77 -21.20 -6.78
CA VAL A 317 -1.08 -21.84 -8.08
C VAL A 317 -0.70 -20.95 -9.27
N LEU A 318 -0.59 -19.63 -9.07
CA LEU A 318 -0.33 -18.64 -10.12
C LEU A 318 0.88 -17.77 -9.74
N ALA A 319 1.83 -17.63 -10.66
CA ALA A 319 2.98 -16.76 -10.47
C ALA A 319 2.61 -15.30 -10.72
N GLN A 320 2.76 -14.48 -9.69
CA GLN A 320 2.56 -13.04 -9.75
C GLN A 320 3.54 -12.37 -8.81
N MET A 321 4.15 -11.28 -9.25
CA MET A 321 5.02 -10.46 -8.41
C MET A 321 4.71 -8.99 -8.67
N PRO A 322 4.12 -8.28 -7.71
CA PRO A 322 3.93 -6.83 -7.84
C PRO A 322 5.27 -6.10 -7.92
N THR A 323 5.32 -5.00 -8.67
CA THR A 323 6.54 -4.23 -8.89
C THR A 323 6.36 -2.78 -8.47
N ILE A 324 7.33 -2.27 -7.72
CA ILE A 324 7.47 -0.84 -7.43
C ILE A 324 8.26 -0.22 -8.58
N GLU A 325 7.71 0.81 -9.23
CA GLU A 325 8.27 1.44 -10.42
C GLU A 325 8.27 2.97 -10.33
N ARG A 326 9.11 3.60 -11.16
CA ARG A 326 9.24 5.07 -11.31
C ARG A 326 9.26 5.82 -9.97
N VAL A 327 10.03 5.29 -9.03
CA VAL A 327 10.19 5.87 -7.70
C VAL A 327 11.05 7.11 -7.81
N SER A 328 10.46 8.26 -7.50
CA SER A 328 11.13 9.56 -7.39
C SER A 328 10.80 10.25 -6.06
N MET A 329 10.34 9.47 -5.09
CA MET A 329 10.15 9.93 -3.70
C MET A 329 11.50 10.27 -3.07
N THR A 330 11.57 11.43 -2.45
CA THR A 330 12.78 11.92 -1.76
C THR A 330 12.69 11.78 -0.24
N ARG A 331 11.54 11.39 0.28
CA ARG A 331 11.22 11.29 1.71
C ARG A 331 10.32 10.10 1.94
N TYR A 332 10.38 9.54 3.15
CA TYR A 332 9.41 8.55 3.58
C TYR A 332 8.02 9.17 3.68
N PHE A 333 7.05 8.52 3.03
CA PHE A 333 5.65 8.90 3.11
C PHE A 333 4.93 8.00 4.11
N TYR A 334 4.54 8.57 5.26
CA TYR A 334 3.69 7.93 6.27
C TYR A 334 2.26 8.46 6.15
N LEU A 335 1.28 7.58 6.29
CA LEU A 335 -0.15 7.91 6.12
C LEU A 335 -0.82 8.37 7.43
N PHE A 336 -0.25 8.04 8.59
CA PHE A 336 -0.74 8.45 9.92
C PHE A 336 -2.28 8.37 10.09
N PRO A 337 -2.89 7.19 9.88
CA PRO A 337 -4.34 7.05 9.98
C PRO A 337 -4.87 7.48 11.36
N GLY A 338 -5.88 8.35 11.37
CA GLY A 338 -6.57 8.83 12.58
C GLY A 338 -6.01 10.10 13.23
N ASN A 339 -5.03 10.76 12.60
CA ASN A 339 -4.43 12.01 13.06
C ASN A 339 -4.98 13.26 12.34
#